data_AF-A0A9Q4CCP2-F1
#
_entry.id   AF-A0A9Q4CCP2-F1
#
_cell.length_a   1.000
_cell.length_b   1.000
_cell.length_c   1.000
_cell.angle_alpha   90.00
_cell.angle_beta   90.00
_cell.angle_gamma   90.00
#
_symmetry.space_group_name_H-M   'P 1'
#
loop_
_entity.id
_entity.type
_entity.pdbx_description
1 polymer ?
#
loop_
_entity_poly.entity_id
_entity_poly.type
_entity_poly.pdbx_seq_one_letter_code
_entity_poly.pdbx_strand_id
1 'polypeptide(L)'
;MAKDDYPSYPGGDYHPENDNSSGGQYGGPNDPGYWSDDSAGYGAPDNPYGTSAGQPGYGANDPYGTAGYAGAAPYGAGGRRMVQGDGKVRVLDSVGYGFRTVFASPGPWIVSSLIVGILSIAAFTIGLFMMMSSLPEGGTFDPENPATAGAFTFNIGFLILFILILVAAQVLFASAALKAADGKKVTFSDFFDNPNLGKALLFLLIVNILTSWVPYIILDMYNSDTTGGLIVQMIINLAVLLIGPLFMLMFLFVLDQGASFGDAATRGFQAGTRNYLPLLGFSLLWGLILGIAALILGLGLLIASPAYAAALAYVYRQASGGIYPED
;
A
#
# COMPACT_ATOMS: atom_id res chain seq x y z
N MET A 1 22.84 -44.89 -47.69
CA MET A 1 21.90 -44.90 -46.55
C MET A 1 20.87 -43.82 -46.88
N ALA A 2 19.61 -44.10 -47.23
CA ALA A 2 18.56 -44.80 -46.46
C ALA A 2 18.28 -44.04 -45.14
N LYS A 3 17.07 -43.61 -44.76
CA LYS A 3 15.65 -43.78 -45.23
C LYS A 3 14.85 -42.52 -44.77
N ASP A 4 13.59 -42.20 -45.10
CA ASP A 4 12.44 -42.84 -45.79
C ASP A 4 11.53 -41.73 -46.44
N ASP A 5 10.41 -42.09 -47.09
CA ASP A 5 9.50 -41.23 -47.90
C ASP A 5 8.02 -41.17 -47.38
N TYR A 6 7.37 -39.98 -47.42
CA TYR A 6 5.92 -39.66 -47.63
C TYR A 6 4.80 -40.37 -46.80
N PRO A 7 3.46 -40.05 -46.92
CA PRO A 7 2.72 -39.02 -47.68
C PRO A 7 1.70 -38.15 -46.87
N SER A 8 0.89 -37.34 -47.58
CA SER A 8 -0.12 -36.37 -47.09
C SER A 8 -1.59 -36.71 -47.48
N TYR A 9 -2.57 -35.90 -46.98
CA TYR A 9 -4.03 -35.80 -47.29
C TYR A 9 -5.02 -36.67 -46.47
N PRO A 10 -6.35 -36.35 -46.41
CA PRO A 10 -7.03 -35.03 -46.48
C PRO A 10 -8.23 -34.83 -45.48
N GLY A 11 -8.67 -33.58 -45.33
CA GLY A 11 -10.10 -33.17 -45.35
C GLY A 11 -11.04 -33.41 -44.14
N GLY A 12 -11.82 -32.39 -43.76
CA GLY A 12 -12.92 -32.51 -42.78
C GLY A 12 -13.43 -31.17 -42.24
N ASP A 13 -14.31 -30.49 -43.00
CA ASP A 13 -14.94 -29.22 -42.62
C ASP A 13 -16.30 -29.40 -41.89
N TYR A 14 -16.79 -28.30 -41.31
CA TYR A 14 -18.19 -27.93 -40.97
C TYR A 14 -18.71 -28.08 -39.51
N HIS A 15 -19.55 -27.09 -39.18
CA HIS A 15 -20.16 -26.72 -37.89
C HIS A 15 -21.54 -27.42 -37.68
N PRO A 16 -22.50 -26.83 -36.94
CA PRO A 16 -22.68 -26.81 -35.48
C PRO A 16 -23.98 -27.55 -35.06
N GLU A 17 -24.39 -27.47 -33.79
CA GLU A 17 -25.74 -27.02 -33.36
C GLU A 17 -26.02 -27.31 -31.88
N ASN A 18 -26.44 -26.26 -31.15
CA ASN A 18 -27.27 -26.41 -29.97
C ASN A 18 -28.72 -26.46 -30.46
N ASP A 19 -29.46 -27.52 -30.15
CA ASP A 19 -30.90 -27.43 -29.88
C ASP A 19 -31.42 -28.74 -29.29
N ASN A 20 -32.24 -28.66 -28.24
CA ASN A 20 -33.39 -29.54 -28.18
C ASN A 20 -34.62 -28.81 -27.63
N SER A 21 -35.67 -28.95 -28.41
CA SER A 21 -36.85 -28.11 -28.51
C SER A 21 -37.92 -28.37 -27.45
N SER A 22 -38.81 -27.40 -27.33
CA SER A 22 -40.02 -27.39 -26.49
C SER A 22 -41.14 -28.31 -26.99
N GLY A 23 -41.96 -28.86 -26.08
CA GLY A 23 -43.30 -29.36 -26.44
C GLY A 23 -44.12 -30.02 -25.32
N GLY A 24 -45.45 -29.84 -25.37
CA GLY A 24 -46.36 -30.98 -25.15
C GLY A 24 -47.10 -31.16 -23.80
N GLN A 25 -47.89 -30.17 -23.41
CA GLN A 25 -48.99 -30.25 -22.43
C GLN A 25 -49.94 -31.47 -22.59
N TYR A 26 -50.15 -32.27 -21.52
CA TYR A 26 -51.33 -33.16 -21.28
C TYR A 26 -51.53 -33.36 -19.76
N GLY A 27 -52.73 -33.67 -19.26
CA GLY A 27 -52.98 -33.73 -17.80
C GLY A 27 -54.18 -34.54 -17.29
N GLY A 28 -54.24 -34.67 -15.96
CA GLY A 28 -55.32 -35.26 -15.14
C GLY A 28 -55.34 -36.80 -15.04
N PRO A 29 -56.04 -37.42 -14.05
CA PRO A 29 -56.78 -36.82 -12.92
C PRO A 29 -56.52 -37.44 -11.51
N ASN A 30 -57.13 -36.80 -10.50
CA ASN A 30 -57.33 -37.10 -9.06
C ASN A 30 -57.35 -38.58 -8.58
N ASP A 31 -56.85 -38.87 -7.35
CA ASP A 31 -57.65 -39.08 -6.11
C ASP A 31 -56.76 -39.25 -4.83
N PRO A 32 -57.26 -39.38 -3.57
CA PRO A 32 -56.60 -38.80 -2.39
C PRO A 32 -56.13 -39.80 -1.31
N GLY A 33 -55.37 -39.32 -0.32
CA GLY A 33 -54.91 -40.09 0.84
C GLY A 33 -54.95 -39.31 2.15
N TYR A 34 -55.78 -39.76 3.09
CA TYR A 34 -55.84 -39.29 4.49
C TYR A 34 -54.52 -39.54 5.23
N TRP A 35 -54.16 -38.66 6.17
CA TRP A 35 -54.24 -38.93 7.63
C TRP A 35 -54.06 -37.62 8.40
N SER A 36 -55.03 -37.31 9.27
CA SER A 36 -54.97 -36.26 10.27
C SER A 36 -54.67 -36.87 11.64
N ASP A 37 -53.89 -36.19 12.47
CA ASP A 37 -54.00 -36.34 13.92
C ASP A 37 -53.73 -35.00 14.61
N ASP A 38 -54.61 -34.66 15.57
CA ASP A 38 -54.62 -33.37 16.26
C ASP A 38 -53.70 -33.37 17.49
N SER A 39 -53.01 -32.25 17.72
CA SER A 39 -52.88 -31.72 19.10
C SER A 39 -52.57 -30.22 19.09
N ALA A 40 -53.45 -29.43 19.71
CA ALA A 40 -53.30 -27.99 19.81
C ALA A 40 -52.40 -27.59 20.99
N GLY A 41 -51.42 -26.72 20.75
CA GLY A 41 -50.60 -26.08 21.78
C GLY A 41 -50.24 -24.64 21.38
N TYR A 42 -50.74 -23.65 22.13
CA TYR A 42 -50.43 -22.24 21.93
C TYR A 42 -49.09 -21.86 22.59
N GLY A 43 -48.17 -21.20 21.86
CA GLY A 43 -46.96 -20.61 22.46
C GLY A 43 -45.94 -20.05 21.45
N ALA A 44 -45.63 -18.76 21.56
CA ALA A 44 -44.80 -17.92 20.68
C ALA A 44 -43.30 -18.34 20.52
N PRO A 45 -42.53 -17.75 19.56
CA PRO A 45 -41.53 -18.47 18.76
C PRO A 45 -40.05 -18.41 19.21
N ASP A 46 -39.25 -19.23 18.51
CA ASP A 46 -37.82 -19.53 18.69
C ASP A 46 -36.83 -18.35 18.64
N ASN A 47 -35.72 -18.51 19.38
CA ASN A 47 -34.44 -17.88 19.04
C ASN A 47 -33.21 -18.63 19.64
N PRO A 48 -32.55 -19.52 18.88
CA PRO A 48 -31.23 -20.05 19.21
C PRO A 48 -30.14 -19.36 18.37
N TYR A 49 -29.45 -18.37 18.95
CA TYR A 49 -28.30 -17.71 18.32
C TYR A 49 -27.11 -18.67 18.12
N GLY A 50 -27.04 -19.27 16.93
CA GLY A 50 -25.80 -19.84 16.39
C GLY A 50 -24.99 -18.77 15.67
N THR A 51 -23.87 -18.32 16.24
CA THR A 51 -23.00 -17.33 15.60
C THR A 51 -22.09 -17.98 14.55
N SER A 52 -22.50 -17.94 13.29
CA SER A 52 -21.62 -18.18 12.15
C SER A 52 -20.87 -16.89 11.79
N ALA A 53 -19.54 -16.96 11.72
CA ALA A 53 -18.69 -15.83 11.35
C ALA A 53 -18.70 -15.63 9.82
N GLY A 54 -19.48 -14.67 9.32
CA GLY A 54 -19.53 -14.32 7.91
C GLY A 54 -18.34 -13.45 7.46
N GLN A 55 -17.65 -13.86 6.39
CA GLN A 55 -16.71 -12.99 5.69
C GLN A 55 -17.44 -11.83 4.99
N PRO A 56 -16.89 -10.59 5.00
CA PRO A 56 -17.36 -9.53 4.11
C PRO A 56 -16.92 -9.80 2.66
N GLY A 57 -17.86 -10.23 1.81
CA GLY A 57 -17.66 -10.28 0.36
C GLY A 57 -17.77 -8.90 -0.28
N TYR A 58 -16.86 -8.55 -1.18
CA TYR A 58 -16.89 -7.30 -1.95
C TYR A 58 -17.37 -7.56 -3.38
N GLY A 59 -18.38 -6.81 -3.84
CA GLY A 59 -18.64 -6.60 -5.27
C GLY A 59 -20.04 -6.94 -5.77
N ALA A 60 -20.93 -5.94 -5.79
CA ALA A 60 -21.94 -5.70 -6.83
C ALA A 60 -22.58 -4.32 -6.60
N ASN A 61 -22.53 -3.43 -7.59
CA ASN A 61 -23.39 -2.25 -7.63
C ASN A 61 -24.39 -2.47 -8.75
N ASP A 62 -25.62 -2.85 -8.39
CA ASP A 62 -26.76 -2.86 -9.31
C ASP A 62 -27.32 -1.43 -9.49
N PRO A 63 -27.85 -1.08 -10.68
CA PRO A 63 -28.49 0.19 -10.92
C PRO A 63 -29.98 0.18 -10.53
N TYR A 64 -30.43 1.21 -9.80
CA TYR A 64 -31.81 1.45 -9.34
C TYR A 64 -32.40 0.43 -8.34
N GLY A 65 -32.50 0.82 -7.07
CA GLY A 65 -33.30 0.06 -6.09
C GLY A 65 -33.34 0.64 -4.67
N THR A 66 -34.47 1.28 -4.33
CA THR A 66 -35.07 1.32 -2.98
C THR A 66 -34.32 2.03 -1.84
N ALA A 67 -34.95 3.09 -1.31
CA ALA A 67 -34.61 3.65 0.00
C ALA A 67 -35.01 2.68 1.12
N GLY A 68 -34.04 1.91 1.63
CA GLY A 68 -34.19 1.03 2.79
C GLY A 68 -33.36 1.52 3.98
N TYR A 69 -33.91 1.33 5.18
CA TYR A 69 -33.32 1.57 6.51
C TYR A 69 -31.82 1.93 6.56
N ALA A 70 -31.52 3.11 7.11
CA ALA A 70 -30.16 3.48 7.48
C ALA A 70 -29.63 2.53 8.57
N GLY A 71 -28.92 1.48 8.13
CA GLY A 71 -28.24 0.55 9.02
C GLY A 71 -27.25 1.30 9.92
N ALA A 72 -27.09 0.83 11.15
CA ALA A 72 -26.13 1.40 12.09
C ALA A 72 -24.74 1.42 11.44
N ALA A 73 -24.11 2.59 11.39
CA ALA A 73 -22.79 2.72 10.78
C ALA A 73 -21.80 1.78 11.49
N PRO A 74 -20.98 1.01 10.76
CA PRO A 74 -20.06 0.07 11.37
C PRO A 74 -19.09 0.80 12.31
N TYR A 75 -18.80 0.20 13.46
CA TYR A 75 -17.88 0.76 14.45
C TYR A 75 -16.54 0.02 14.41
N GLY A 76 -15.45 0.78 14.32
CA GLY A 76 -14.09 0.27 14.43
C GLY A 76 -13.60 0.19 15.88
N ALA A 77 -12.40 -0.35 16.04
CA ALA A 77 -11.68 -0.44 17.31
C ALA A 77 -11.60 0.92 18.00
N GLY A 78 -11.89 0.92 19.31
CA GLY A 78 -12.08 2.14 20.10
C GLY A 78 -13.48 2.75 19.99
N GLY A 79 -14.45 2.08 19.34
CA GLY A 79 -15.82 2.56 19.23
C GLY A 79 -15.99 3.75 18.28
N ARG A 80 -15.06 3.93 17.32
CA ARG A 80 -15.14 5.01 16.32
C ARG A 80 -16.11 4.61 15.21
N ARG A 81 -16.98 5.53 14.82
CA ARG A 81 -17.86 5.35 13.65
C ARG A 81 -17.00 5.27 12.39
N MET A 82 -17.29 4.33 11.51
CA MET A 82 -16.63 4.18 10.22
C MET A 82 -17.50 4.81 9.13
N VAL A 83 -16.87 5.54 8.21
CA VAL A 83 -17.52 6.27 7.12
C VAL A 83 -16.84 5.98 5.79
N GLN A 84 -17.59 6.12 4.71
CA GLN A 84 -17.12 5.90 3.34
C GLN A 84 -16.37 7.12 2.81
N GLY A 85 -15.23 6.92 2.14
CA GLY A 85 -14.48 7.98 1.45
C GLY A 85 -15.29 8.62 0.33
N ASP A 86 -15.38 9.96 0.33
CA ASP A 86 -16.02 10.75 -0.73
C ASP A 86 -15.05 11.12 -1.88
N GLY A 87 -13.82 10.61 -1.82
CA GLY A 87 -12.76 10.88 -2.79
C GLY A 87 -11.93 12.14 -2.50
N LYS A 88 -12.24 12.89 -1.44
CA LYS A 88 -11.57 14.15 -1.07
C LYS A 88 -10.71 13.99 0.18
N VAL A 89 -9.51 14.53 0.13
CA VAL A 89 -8.53 14.44 1.22
C VAL A 89 -8.68 15.59 2.22
N ARG A 90 -8.71 15.25 3.51
CA ARG A 90 -8.74 16.19 4.64
C ARG A 90 -7.43 16.09 5.42
N VAL A 91 -6.51 17.02 5.11
CA VAL A 91 -5.11 16.97 5.54
C VAL A 91 -4.95 17.04 7.06
N LEU A 92 -5.62 18.00 7.72
CA LEU A 92 -5.44 18.24 9.16
C LEU A 92 -5.96 17.06 9.99
N ASP A 93 -7.13 16.53 9.63
CA ASP A 93 -7.72 15.33 10.22
C ASP A 93 -6.73 14.16 10.18
N SER A 94 -6.09 13.93 9.02
CA SER A 94 -5.11 12.85 8.85
C SER A 94 -3.91 12.94 9.80
N VAL A 95 -3.48 14.16 10.16
CA VAL A 95 -2.38 14.36 11.11
C VAL A 95 -2.82 13.97 12.53
N GLY A 96 -4.01 14.45 12.94
CA GLY A 96 -4.61 14.08 14.22
C GLY A 96 -4.83 12.57 14.33
N TYR A 97 -5.39 11.96 13.28
CA TYR A 97 -5.55 10.52 13.13
C TYR A 97 -4.23 9.76 13.26
N GLY A 98 -3.17 10.22 12.57
CA GLY A 98 -1.86 9.58 12.54
C GLY A 98 -1.26 9.45 13.94
N PHE A 99 -1.17 10.56 14.68
CA PHE A 99 -0.68 10.53 16.06
C PHE A 99 -1.61 9.76 17.00
N ARG A 100 -2.94 9.94 16.89
CA ARG A 100 -3.93 9.23 17.71
C ARG A 100 -3.82 7.70 17.53
N THR A 101 -3.53 7.23 16.32
CA THR A 101 -3.31 5.80 16.00
C THR A 101 -2.09 5.24 16.72
N VAL A 102 -0.96 5.97 16.70
CA VAL A 102 0.25 5.58 17.42
C VAL A 102 -0.01 5.55 18.93
N PHE A 103 -0.58 6.61 19.51
CA PHE A 103 -0.81 6.69 20.95
C PHE A 103 -1.92 5.76 21.48
N ALA A 104 -2.86 5.33 20.64
CA ALA A 104 -3.86 4.30 21.01
C ALA A 104 -3.27 2.88 21.07
N SER A 105 -2.10 2.64 20.45
CA SER A 105 -1.49 1.31 20.36
C SER A 105 0.06 1.36 20.35
N PRO A 106 0.71 2.05 21.31
CA PRO A 106 2.11 2.50 21.14
C PRO A 106 3.12 1.36 21.04
N GLY A 107 2.89 0.20 21.67
CA GLY A 107 3.83 -0.92 21.69
C GLY A 107 4.31 -1.34 20.29
N PRO A 108 3.41 -1.84 19.41
CA PRO A 108 3.77 -2.23 18.04
C PRO A 108 4.43 -1.12 17.22
N TRP A 109 3.96 0.12 17.31
CA TRP A 109 4.51 1.23 16.54
C TRP A 109 5.92 1.63 17.02
N ILE A 110 6.06 2.01 18.29
CA ILE A 110 7.32 2.55 18.83
C ILE A 110 8.43 1.50 18.80
N VAL A 111 8.14 0.23 19.12
CA VAL A 111 9.14 -0.85 19.06
C VAL A 111 9.58 -1.12 17.62
N SER A 112 8.66 -1.14 16.66
CA SER A 112 9.02 -1.32 15.25
C SER A 112 9.85 -0.14 14.72
N SER A 113 9.50 1.10 15.10
CA SER A 113 10.27 2.29 14.75
C SER A 113 11.64 2.33 15.41
N LEU A 114 11.79 1.81 16.63
CA LEU A 114 13.08 1.66 17.30
C LEU A 114 13.97 0.63 16.58
N ILE A 115 13.40 -0.51 16.18
CA ILE A 115 14.13 -1.55 15.42
C ILE A 115 14.61 -0.97 14.07
N VAL A 116 13.72 -0.32 13.31
CA VAL A 116 14.07 0.35 12.04
C VAL A 116 15.14 1.42 12.28
N GLY A 117 14.98 2.27 13.29
CA GLY A 117 15.95 3.31 13.65
C GLY A 117 17.34 2.75 13.95
N ILE A 118 17.43 1.69 14.77
CA ILE A 118 18.70 1.02 15.09
C ILE A 118 19.34 0.42 13.83
N LEU A 119 18.57 -0.29 12.99
CA LEU A 119 19.08 -0.89 11.75
C LEU A 119 19.55 0.17 10.76
N SER A 120 18.80 1.26 10.58
CA SER A 120 19.17 2.39 9.73
C SER A 120 20.41 3.11 10.25
N ILE A 121 20.51 3.39 11.55
CA ILE A 121 21.70 4.01 12.16
C ILE A 121 22.92 3.09 12.00
N ALA A 122 22.78 1.78 12.23
CA ALA A 122 23.87 0.83 12.05
C ALA A 122 24.34 0.75 10.60
N ALA A 123 23.43 0.57 9.63
CA ALA A 123 23.79 0.51 8.21
C ALA A 123 24.45 1.80 7.72
N PHE A 124 23.91 2.97 8.09
CA PHE A 124 24.49 4.26 7.74
C PHE A 124 25.85 4.50 8.39
N THR A 125 25.97 4.27 9.70
CA THR A 125 27.21 4.55 10.46
C THR A 125 28.34 3.60 10.05
N ILE A 126 28.05 2.32 9.81
CA ILE A 126 29.04 1.37 9.30
C ILE A 126 29.45 1.74 7.87
N GLY A 127 28.51 2.08 6.99
CA GLY A 127 28.81 2.56 5.63
C GLY A 127 29.69 3.81 5.63
N LEU A 128 29.37 4.80 6.47
CA LEU A 128 30.14 6.02 6.66
C LEU A 128 31.54 5.73 7.20
N PHE A 129 31.66 4.89 8.25
CA PHE A 129 32.94 4.51 8.83
C PHE A 129 33.83 3.80 7.81
N MET A 130 33.28 2.85 7.04
CA MET A 130 34.01 2.14 5.99
C MET A 130 34.51 3.11 4.91
N MET A 131 33.68 4.05 4.47
CA MET A 131 34.08 5.11 3.53
C MET A 131 35.23 5.95 4.08
N MET A 132 35.10 6.48 5.30
CA MET A 132 36.13 7.31 5.94
C MET A 132 37.43 6.54 6.18
N SER A 133 37.35 5.25 6.53
CA SER A 133 38.52 4.37 6.73
C SER A 133 39.28 4.02 5.46
N SER A 134 38.73 4.37 4.29
CA SER A 134 39.28 3.99 2.98
C SER A 134 39.86 5.11 2.16
N LEU A 135 39.68 6.36 2.61
CA LEU A 135 40.34 7.50 2.02
C LEU A 135 41.85 7.43 2.36
N PRO A 136 42.76 7.49 1.37
CA PRO A 136 44.18 7.55 1.64
C PRO A 136 44.55 8.81 2.44
N GLU A 137 45.70 8.80 3.12
CA GLU A 137 46.26 10.02 3.71
C GLU A 137 46.47 11.08 2.61
N GLY A 138 45.63 12.12 2.59
CA GLY A 138 45.54 13.10 1.51
C GLY A 138 44.15 13.23 0.87
N GLY A 139 43.23 12.29 1.11
CA GLY A 139 41.81 12.41 0.76
C GLY A 139 41.42 12.19 -0.70
N THR A 140 42.38 11.89 -1.58
CA THR A 140 42.11 11.63 -3.01
C THR A 140 41.67 10.18 -3.24
N PHE A 141 40.49 10.00 -3.83
CA PHE A 141 40.05 8.70 -4.32
C PHE A 141 40.87 8.27 -5.56
N ASP A 142 41.51 7.11 -5.47
CA ASP A 142 42.23 6.47 -6.58
C ASP A 142 41.46 5.20 -7.00
N PRO A 143 40.82 5.17 -8.18
CA PRO A 143 40.08 4.00 -8.66
C PRO A 143 40.99 2.86 -9.15
N GLU A 144 42.27 3.10 -9.43
CA GLU A 144 43.22 2.07 -9.86
C GLU A 144 43.81 1.31 -8.66
N ASN A 145 43.82 1.92 -7.48
CA ASN A 145 44.19 1.27 -6.23
C ASN A 145 43.07 0.32 -5.72
N PRO A 146 43.34 -0.99 -5.56
CA PRO A 146 42.33 -1.97 -5.12
C PRO A 146 41.73 -1.71 -3.74
N ALA A 147 42.44 -1.02 -2.84
CA ALA A 147 41.96 -0.76 -1.48
C ALA A 147 40.83 0.27 -1.47
N THR A 148 41.02 1.40 -2.17
CA THR A 148 40.02 2.46 -2.38
C THR A 148 38.85 1.97 -3.22
N ALA A 149 39.11 1.25 -4.32
CA ALA A 149 38.07 0.67 -5.16
C ALA A 149 37.22 -0.38 -4.40
N GLY A 150 37.86 -1.23 -3.59
CA GLY A 150 37.17 -2.23 -2.78
C GLY A 150 36.27 -1.59 -1.73
N ALA A 151 36.75 -0.59 -1.00
CA ALA A 151 35.98 0.06 0.05
C ALA A 151 34.86 0.98 -0.48
N PHE A 152 35.05 1.65 -1.62
CA PHE A 152 33.97 2.31 -2.34
C PHE A 152 32.84 1.32 -2.67
N THR A 153 33.19 0.14 -3.19
CA THR A 153 32.23 -0.95 -3.45
C THR A 153 31.49 -1.38 -2.18
N PHE A 154 32.19 -1.52 -1.04
CA PHE A 154 31.55 -1.83 0.24
C PHE A 154 30.62 -0.71 0.73
N ASN A 155 31.00 0.57 0.59
CA ASN A 155 30.15 1.70 0.97
C ASN A 155 28.84 1.72 0.16
N ILE A 156 28.89 1.52 -1.16
CA ILE A 156 27.69 1.39 -2.01
C ILE A 156 26.80 0.25 -1.52
N GLY A 157 27.37 -0.89 -1.09
CA GLY A 157 26.63 -1.98 -0.46
C GLY A 157 25.87 -1.56 0.81
N PHE A 158 26.50 -0.78 1.70
CA PHE A 158 25.84 -0.25 2.90
C PHE A 158 24.80 0.83 2.59
N LEU A 159 25.03 1.67 1.57
CA LEU A 159 24.04 2.65 1.10
C LEU A 159 22.78 1.96 0.56
N ILE A 160 22.95 0.91 -0.26
CA ILE A 160 21.85 0.09 -0.75
C ILE A 160 21.12 -0.59 0.42
N LEU A 161 21.84 -1.18 1.38
CA LEU A 161 21.24 -1.79 2.56
C LEU A 161 20.42 -0.79 3.39
N PHE A 162 20.94 0.41 3.64
CA PHE A 162 20.25 1.48 4.34
C PHE A 162 18.94 1.86 3.63
N ILE A 163 18.96 1.99 2.31
CA ILE A 163 17.78 2.32 1.50
C ILE A 163 16.77 1.16 1.48
N LEU A 164 17.23 -0.09 1.38
CA LEU A 164 16.37 -1.27 1.49
C LEU A 164 15.65 -1.33 2.85
N ILE A 165 16.33 -1.01 3.95
CA ILE A 165 15.72 -0.92 5.28
C ILE A 165 14.62 0.14 5.32
N LEU A 166 14.86 1.35 4.78
CA LEU A 166 13.87 2.43 4.77
C LEU A 166 12.67 2.12 3.87
N VAL A 167 12.89 1.57 2.68
CA VAL A 167 11.80 1.21 1.74
C VAL A 167 10.99 0.04 2.28
N ALA A 168 11.62 -0.96 2.91
CA ALA A 168 10.92 -2.03 3.62
C ALA A 168 10.09 -1.49 4.79
N ALA A 169 10.69 -0.62 5.62
CA ALA A 169 9.98 0.01 6.73
C ALA A 169 8.73 0.77 6.24
N GLN A 170 8.83 1.57 5.18
CA GLN A 170 7.69 2.30 4.61
C GLN A 170 6.52 1.37 4.24
N VAL A 171 6.81 0.21 3.62
CA VAL A 171 5.78 -0.77 3.24
C VAL A 171 5.20 -1.51 4.46
N LEU A 172 6.03 -1.89 5.44
CA LEU A 172 5.60 -2.56 6.67
C LEU A 172 4.73 -1.64 7.55
N PHE A 173 5.14 -0.38 7.75
CA PHE A 173 4.33 0.61 8.46
C PHE A 173 3.01 0.88 7.72
N ALA A 174 3.03 0.95 6.37
CA ALA A 174 1.82 1.09 5.58
C ALA A 174 0.86 -0.11 5.71
N SER A 175 1.39 -1.35 5.80
CA SER A 175 0.56 -2.56 6.02
C SER A 175 -0.21 -2.48 7.33
N ALA A 176 0.48 -2.20 8.44
CA ALA A 176 -0.15 -2.01 9.74
C ALA A 176 -1.11 -0.80 9.75
N ALA A 177 -0.76 0.28 9.04
CA ALA A 177 -1.57 1.49 8.94
C ALA A 177 -2.89 1.28 8.19
N LEU A 178 -2.91 0.45 7.14
CA LEU A 178 -4.14 0.06 6.46
C LEU A 178 -5.07 -0.70 7.41
N LYS A 179 -4.55 -1.65 8.21
CA LYS A 179 -5.33 -2.38 9.23
C LYS A 179 -5.90 -1.41 10.28
N ALA A 180 -5.12 -0.41 10.70
CA ALA A 180 -5.59 0.64 11.61
C ALA A 180 -6.71 1.48 10.98
N ALA A 181 -6.58 1.85 9.69
CA ALA A 181 -7.58 2.60 8.94
C ALA A 181 -8.86 1.79 8.66
N ASP A 182 -8.78 0.46 8.62
CA ASP A 182 -9.95 -0.44 8.65
C ASP A 182 -10.63 -0.50 10.03
N GLY A 183 -10.14 0.26 11.02
CA GLY A 183 -10.64 0.21 12.38
C GLY A 183 -10.22 -1.05 13.14
N LYS A 184 -9.06 -1.64 12.86
CA LYS A 184 -8.52 -2.77 13.65
C LYS A 184 -7.47 -2.27 14.64
N LYS A 185 -7.36 -2.93 15.80
CA LYS A 185 -6.27 -2.67 16.74
C LYS A 185 -5.00 -3.34 16.22
N VAL A 186 -3.94 -2.55 16.02
CA VAL A 186 -2.66 -3.04 15.49
C VAL A 186 -1.89 -3.88 16.51
N THR A 187 -1.27 -4.93 16.00
CA THR A 187 -0.36 -5.86 16.65
C THR A 187 0.95 -5.98 15.84
N PHE A 188 1.97 -6.67 16.36
CA PHE A 188 3.24 -6.84 15.63
C PHE A 188 3.11 -7.66 14.34
N SER A 189 2.16 -8.61 14.26
CA SER A 189 1.94 -9.40 13.04
C SER A 189 1.37 -8.57 11.89
N ASP A 190 0.59 -7.51 12.16
CA ASP A 190 -0.08 -6.71 11.12
C ASP A 190 0.87 -5.97 10.16
N PHE A 191 2.12 -5.75 10.58
CA PHE A 191 3.20 -5.21 9.75
C PHE A 191 3.57 -6.18 8.62
N PHE A 192 3.44 -7.49 8.86
CA PHE A 192 3.83 -8.57 7.95
C PHE A 192 2.63 -9.34 7.37
N ASP A 193 1.43 -9.17 7.93
CA ASP A 193 0.18 -9.82 7.50
C ASP A 193 -0.48 -9.09 6.31
N ASN A 194 0.23 -9.05 5.18
CA ASN A 194 -0.34 -8.60 3.90
C ASN A 194 0.29 -9.40 2.72
N PRO A 195 -0.52 -10.07 1.87
CA PRO A 195 -0.02 -10.90 0.78
C PRO A 195 0.69 -10.11 -0.34
N ASN A 196 0.46 -8.79 -0.42
CA ASN A 196 1.03 -7.92 -1.43
C ASN A 196 2.35 -7.26 -1.02
N LEU A 197 2.90 -7.53 0.18
CA LEU A 197 4.11 -6.87 0.68
C LEU A 197 5.28 -6.87 -0.31
N GLY A 198 5.65 -8.04 -0.85
CA GLY A 198 6.75 -8.14 -1.82
C GLY A 198 6.47 -7.39 -3.14
N LYS A 199 5.19 -7.36 -3.55
CA LYS A 199 4.73 -6.64 -4.75
C LYS A 199 4.79 -5.12 -4.56
N ALA A 200 4.35 -4.64 -3.40
CA ALA A 200 4.42 -3.24 -3.01
C ALA A 200 5.87 -2.77 -2.78
N LEU A 201 6.72 -3.61 -2.19
CA LEU A 201 8.15 -3.37 -2.01
C LEU A 201 8.85 -3.19 -3.36
N LEU A 202 8.65 -4.12 -4.30
CA LEU A 202 9.22 -4.03 -5.65
C LEU A 202 8.72 -2.77 -6.38
N PHE A 203 7.42 -2.48 -6.31
CA PHE A 203 6.86 -1.26 -6.91
C PHE A 203 7.50 0.01 -6.34
N LEU A 204 7.61 0.10 -5.01
CA LEU A 204 8.16 1.27 -4.34
C LEU A 204 9.66 1.43 -4.60
N LEU A 205 10.43 0.33 -4.74
CA LEU A 205 11.82 0.38 -5.19
C LEU A 205 11.94 0.95 -6.61
N ILE A 206 11.12 0.48 -7.55
CA ILE A 206 11.09 1.01 -8.93
C ILE A 206 10.77 2.51 -8.93
N VAL A 207 9.76 2.95 -8.17
CA VAL A 207 9.41 4.37 -8.04
C VAL A 207 10.56 5.19 -7.44
N ASN A 208 11.24 4.71 -6.39
CA ASN A 208 12.38 5.41 -5.79
C ASN A 208 13.56 5.53 -6.76
N ILE A 209 13.87 4.49 -7.53
CA ILE A 209 14.91 4.53 -8.56
C ILE A 209 14.60 5.60 -9.61
N LEU A 210 13.37 5.62 -10.13
CA LEU A 210 12.94 6.56 -11.16
C LEU A 210 12.84 8.02 -10.68
N THR A 211 12.42 8.24 -9.43
CA THR A 211 12.16 9.59 -8.89
C THR A 211 13.34 10.22 -8.17
N SER A 212 14.28 9.41 -7.64
CA SER A 212 15.40 9.90 -6.83
C SER A 212 16.76 9.60 -7.47
N TRP A 213 17.01 8.35 -7.86
CA TRP A 213 18.33 7.93 -8.35
C TRP A 213 18.62 8.39 -9.78
N VAL A 214 17.67 8.24 -10.70
CA VAL A 214 17.87 8.68 -12.10
C VAL A 214 18.16 10.18 -12.19
N PRO A 215 17.41 11.09 -11.53
CA PRO A 215 17.75 12.51 -11.50
C PRO A 215 19.12 12.81 -10.86
N TYR A 216 19.49 12.09 -9.78
CA TYR A 216 20.79 12.24 -9.12
C TYR A 216 21.95 11.89 -10.06
N ILE A 217 21.87 10.74 -10.75
CA ILE A 217 22.91 10.31 -11.71
C ILE A 217 23.04 11.31 -12.88
N ILE A 218 21.92 11.81 -13.41
CA ILE A 218 21.92 12.80 -14.49
C ILE A 218 22.61 14.11 -14.04
N LEU A 219 22.40 14.53 -12.79
CA LEU A 219 23.04 15.72 -12.23
C LEU A 219 24.54 15.51 -11.98
N ASP A 220 24.94 14.35 -11.48
CA ASP A 220 26.35 14.01 -11.22
C ASP A 220 27.17 14.07 -12.52
N MET A 221 26.60 13.54 -13.62
CA MET A 221 27.14 13.67 -14.98
C MET A 221 27.27 15.13 -15.49
N TYR A 222 26.67 16.11 -14.81
CA TYR A 222 26.65 17.52 -15.19
C TYR A 222 27.67 18.40 -14.42
N ASN A 223 28.55 17.82 -13.59
CA ASN A 223 29.50 18.52 -12.70
C ASN A 223 28.78 19.45 -11.69
N SER A 224 28.21 18.79 -10.67
CA SER A 224 27.41 19.39 -9.59
C SER A 224 28.14 20.43 -8.72
N ASP A 225 29.48 20.39 -8.65
CA ASP A 225 30.33 21.28 -7.84
C ASP A 225 30.33 22.76 -8.29
N THR A 226 29.74 23.07 -9.45
CA THR A 226 29.60 24.45 -9.92
C THR A 226 28.37 25.13 -9.30
N THR A 227 28.39 26.47 -9.21
CA THR A 227 27.19 27.26 -8.85
C THR A 227 25.99 26.94 -9.78
N GLY A 228 26.24 26.59 -11.05
CA GLY A 228 25.23 26.09 -11.97
C GLY A 228 24.64 24.75 -11.53
N GLY A 229 25.50 23.78 -11.17
CA GLY A 229 25.11 22.47 -10.64
C GLY A 229 24.20 22.57 -9.41
N LEU A 230 24.54 23.43 -8.44
CA LEU A 230 23.71 23.69 -7.27
C LEU A 230 22.31 24.28 -7.61
N ILE A 231 22.24 25.16 -8.61
CA ILE A 231 20.96 25.72 -9.10
C ILE A 231 20.12 24.62 -9.77
N VAL A 232 20.73 23.77 -10.60
CA VAL A 232 20.03 22.64 -11.24
C VAL A 232 19.54 21.64 -10.18
N GLN A 233 20.35 21.33 -9.17
CA GLN A 233 19.93 20.49 -8.04
C GLN A 233 18.73 21.08 -7.29
N MET A 234 18.72 22.39 -7.05
CA MET A 234 17.59 23.07 -6.40
C MET A 234 16.32 22.98 -7.25
N ILE A 235 16.43 23.15 -8.58
CA ILE A 235 15.31 23.00 -9.52
C ILE A 235 14.79 21.56 -9.53
N ILE A 236 15.67 20.55 -9.55
CA ILE A 236 15.28 19.13 -9.48
C ILE A 236 14.55 18.84 -8.16
N ASN A 237 15.08 19.30 -7.02
CA ASN A 237 14.44 19.09 -5.72
C ASN A 237 13.07 19.78 -5.63
N LEU A 238 12.93 20.98 -6.20
CA LEU A 238 11.66 21.68 -6.30
C LEU A 238 10.67 20.93 -7.21
N ALA A 239 11.13 20.37 -8.34
CA ALA A 239 10.31 19.55 -9.21
C ALA A 239 9.85 18.25 -8.52
N VAL A 240 10.74 17.55 -7.82
CA VAL A 240 10.40 16.35 -7.04
C VAL A 240 9.40 16.69 -5.92
N LEU A 241 9.57 17.82 -5.21
CA LEU A 241 8.63 18.29 -4.20
C LEU A 241 7.23 18.58 -4.78
N LEU A 242 7.17 19.22 -5.96
CA LEU A 242 5.90 19.59 -6.60
C LEU A 242 5.21 18.39 -7.26
N ILE A 243 5.94 17.45 -7.86
CA ILE A 243 5.35 16.33 -8.61
C ILE A 243 5.14 15.09 -7.69
N GLY A 244 5.95 14.93 -6.64
CA GLY A 244 5.87 13.83 -5.65
C GLY A 244 4.48 13.50 -5.11
N PRO A 245 3.61 14.48 -4.77
CA PRO A 245 2.22 14.24 -4.35
C PRO A 245 1.38 13.40 -5.32
N LEU A 246 1.71 13.40 -6.63
CA LEU A 246 1.02 12.61 -7.64
C LEU A 246 1.35 11.10 -7.57
N PHE A 247 2.50 10.75 -7.00
CA PHE A 247 3.00 9.37 -6.95
C PHE A 247 2.76 8.69 -5.58
N MET A 248 2.64 9.46 -4.49
CA MET A 248 2.71 8.90 -3.13
C MET A 248 1.60 7.90 -2.78
N LEU A 249 0.45 7.93 -3.46
CA LEU A 249 -0.66 6.99 -3.24
C LEU A 249 -0.55 5.69 -4.08
N MET A 250 0.32 5.64 -5.09
CA MET A 250 0.36 4.52 -6.04
C MET A 250 0.72 3.19 -5.37
N PHE A 251 1.74 3.16 -4.51
CA PHE A 251 2.16 1.92 -3.84
C PHE A 251 1.08 1.36 -2.89
N LEU A 252 0.20 2.22 -2.37
CA LEU A 252 -0.92 1.80 -1.51
C LEU A 252 -2.01 1.07 -2.29
N PHE A 253 -2.26 1.40 -3.57
CA PHE A 253 -3.13 0.57 -4.43
C PHE A 253 -2.54 -0.83 -4.67
N VAL A 254 -1.21 -0.95 -4.79
CA VAL A 254 -0.55 -2.26 -4.87
C VAL A 254 -0.67 -3.04 -3.55
N LEU A 255 -0.42 -2.36 -2.43
CA LEU A 255 -0.36 -2.98 -1.10
C LEU A 255 -1.76 -3.40 -0.58
N ASP A 256 -2.74 -2.52 -0.71
CA ASP A 256 -4.10 -2.74 -0.21
C ASP A 256 -4.91 -3.68 -1.11
N GLN A 257 -4.89 -3.43 -2.43
CA GLN A 257 -5.82 -4.06 -3.37
C GLN A 257 -5.16 -5.09 -4.28
N GLY A 258 -3.85 -5.32 -4.14
CA GLY A 258 -3.11 -6.20 -5.04
C GLY A 258 -3.06 -5.70 -6.49
N ALA A 259 -3.30 -4.41 -6.73
CA ALA A 259 -3.36 -3.82 -8.07
C ALA A 259 -2.11 -4.13 -8.91
N SER A 260 -2.27 -4.23 -10.24
CA SER A 260 -1.11 -4.31 -11.15
C SER A 260 -0.33 -2.99 -11.12
N PHE A 261 0.94 -2.98 -11.53
CA PHE A 261 1.75 -1.76 -11.49
C PHE A 261 1.17 -0.64 -12.37
N GLY A 262 0.61 -0.99 -13.54
CA GLY A 262 -0.08 -0.03 -14.42
C GLY A 262 -1.40 0.49 -13.84
N ASP A 263 -2.20 -0.38 -13.22
CA ASP A 263 -3.45 0.02 -12.55
C ASP A 263 -3.17 0.93 -11.35
N ALA A 264 -2.21 0.55 -10.50
CA ALA A 264 -1.77 1.33 -9.35
C ALA A 264 -1.20 2.70 -9.73
N ALA A 265 -0.40 2.77 -10.80
CA ALA A 265 0.08 4.03 -11.35
C ALA A 265 -1.09 4.90 -11.86
N THR A 266 -2.00 4.33 -12.64
CA THR A 266 -3.15 5.05 -13.22
C THR A 266 -4.07 5.60 -12.15
N ARG A 267 -4.48 4.75 -11.19
CA ARG A 267 -5.41 5.11 -10.11
C ARG A 267 -4.77 6.01 -9.06
N GLY A 268 -3.49 5.79 -8.75
CA GLY A 268 -2.71 6.68 -7.89
C GLY A 268 -2.55 8.07 -8.50
N PHE A 269 -2.27 8.16 -9.81
CA PHE A 269 -2.18 9.45 -10.51
C PHE A 269 -3.54 10.17 -10.59
N GLN A 270 -4.64 9.45 -10.82
CA GLN A 270 -6.00 10.02 -10.80
C GLN A 270 -6.40 10.51 -9.41
N ALA A 271 -6.14 9.72 -8.36
CA ALA A 271 -6.37 10.13 -6.98
C ALA A 271 -5.49 11.32 -6.58
N GLY A 272 -4.25 11.33 -7.07
CA GLY A 272 -3.24 12.37 -6.87
C GLY A 272 -3.62 13.70 -7.51
N THR A 273 -3.97 13.68 -8.79
CA THR A 273 -4.42 14.88 -9.53
C THR A 273 -5.72 15.46 -8.97
N ARG A 274 -6.72 14.61 -8.63
CA ARG A 274 -7.97 15.04 -7.99
C ARG A 274 -7.76 15.75 -6.65
N ASN A 275 -6.73 15.38 -5.91
CA ASN A 275 -6.43 15.90 -4.57
C ASN A 275 -5.12 16.72 -4.52
N TYR A 276 -4.61 17.21 -5.65
CA TYR A 276 -3.23 17.69 -5.76
C TYR A 276 -2.83 18.71 -4.68
N LEU A 277 -3.63 19.77 -4.46
CA LEU A 277 -3.34 20.79 -3.45
C LEU A 277 -3.40 20.23 -2.00
N PRO A 278 -4.45 19.48 -1.59
CA PRO A 278 -4.41 18.70 -0.35
C PRO A 278 -3.17 17.81 -0.18
N LEU A 279 -2.76 17.06 -1.21
CA LEU A 279 -1.61 16.15 -1.11
C LEU A 279 -0.27 16.90 -1.04
N LEU A 280 -0.14 18.04 -1.72
CA LEU A 280 1.00 18.94 -1.60
C LEU A 280 1.06 19.54 -0.19
N GLY A 281 -0.07 20.01 0.35
CA GLY A 281 -0.18 20.49 1.73
C GLY A 281 0.17 19.42 2.76
N PHE A 282 -0.29 18.18 2.56
CA PHE A 282 0.08 17.02 3.37
C PHE A 282 1.59 16.76 3.32
N SER A 283 2.19 16.79 2.13
CA SER A 283 3.63 16.55 1.94
C SER A 283 4.49 17.63 2.60
N LEU A 284 4.11 18.90 2.49
CA LEU A 284 4.79 20.02 3.14
C LEU A 284 4.66 19.95 4.68
N LEU A 285 3.45 19.66 5.19
CA LEU A 285 3.19 19.58 6.62
C LEU A 285 3.92 18.40 7.27
N TRP A 286 3.85 17.20 6.65
CA TRP A 286 4.60 16.05 7.14
C TRP A 286 6.11 16.17 6.93
N GLY A 287 6.56 16.83 5.87
CA GLY A 287 7.97 17.19 5.70
C GLY A 287 8.49 18.05 6.85
N LEU A 288 7.72 19.05 7.29
CA LEU A 288 8.05 19.87 8.45
C LEU A 288 8.01 19.07 9.76
N ILE A 289 6.98 18.25 9.98
CA ILE A 289 6.85 17.40 11.18
C ILE A 289 8.03 16.42 11.29
N LEU A 290 8.37 15.73 10.20
CA LEU A 290 9.49 14.79 10.15
C LEU A 290 10.84 15.51 10.28
N GLY A 291 11.00 16.70 9.69
CA GLY A 291 12.18 17.53 9.87
C GLY A 291 12.40 17.94 11.34
N ILE A 292 11.37 18.46 12.02
CA ILE A 292 11.43 18.80 13.45
C ILE A 292 11.70 17.54 14.30
N ALA A 293 11.06 16.43 13.97
CA ALA A 293 11.26 15.14 14.64
C ALA A 293 12.68 14.57 14.47
N ALA A 294 13.35 14.88 13.36
CA ALA A 294 14.75 14.53 13.12
C ALA A 294 15.72 15.40 13.94
N LEU A 295 15.41 16.70 14.12
CA LEU A 295 16.28 17.64 14.85
C LEU A 295 16.47 17.27 16.33
N ILE A 296 15.52 16.57 16.96
CA ILE A 296 15.65 16.05 18.33
C ILE A 296 16.39 14.69 18.37
N LEU A 297 17.59 14.67 17.78
CA LEU A 297 18.47 13.49 17.65
C LEU A 297 17.78 12.27 17.00
N GLY A 298 16.83 12.50 16.09
CA GLY A 298 16.00 11.46 15.49
C GLY A 298 14.98 10.80 16.42
N LEU A 299 14.96 11.09 17.73
CA LEU A 299 14.05 10.44 18.68
C LEU A 299 12.58 10.73 18.38
N GLY A 300 12.26 11.89 17.78
CA GLY A 300 10.91 12.21 17.33
C GLY A 300 10.41 11.29 16.22
N LEU A 301 11.31 10.74 15.39
CA LEU A 301 10.94 9.84 14.28
C LEU A 301 10.34 8.52 14.79
N LEU A 302 10.66 8.11 16.03
CA LEU A 302 10.03 6.97 16.70
C LEU A 302 8.50 7.09 16.79
N ILE A 303 7.98 8.32 16.82
CA ILE A 303 6.54 8.63 16.84
C ILE A 303 6.08 9.16 15.48
N ALA A 304 6.85 10.06 14.86
CA ALA A 304 6.44 10.77 13.65
C ALA A 304 6.42 9.87 12.40
N SER A 305 7.36 8.93 12.24
CA SER A 305 7.37 8.00 11.10
C SER A 305 6.18 7.02 11.08
N PRO A 306 5.80 6.34 12.19
CA PRO A 306 4.59 5.52 12.20
C PRO A 306 3.31 6.36 12.11
N ALA A 307 3.30 7.57 12.70
CA ALA A 307 2.16 8.48 12.58
C ALA A 307 1.97 8.97 11.13
N TYR A 308 3.05 9.22 10.39
CA TYR A 308 3.01 9.53 8.96
C TYR A 308 2.37 8.39 8.16
N ALA A 309 2.76 7.14 8.40
CA ALA A 309 2.18 5.99 7.70
C ALA A 309 0.69 5.82 8.00
N ALA A 310 0.28 5.99 9.27
CA ALA A 310 -1.12 6.00 9.69
C ALA A 310 -1.92 7.13 9.00
N ALA A 311 -1.37 8.34 8.96
CA ALA A 311 -1.97 9.48 8.27
C ALA A 311 -2.08 9.25 6.75
N LEU A 312 -1.05 8.67 6.13
CA LEU A 312 -1.05 8.38 4.70
C LEU A 312 -2.06 7.28 4.33
N ALA A 313 -2.23 6.25 5.17
CA ALA A 313 -3.27 5.23 4.96
C ALA A 313 -4.69 5.81 5.09
N TYR A 314 -4.90 6.76 6.01
CA TYR A 314 -6.15 7.49 6.16
C TYR A 314 -6.45 8.39 4.94
N VAL A 315 -5.46 9.17 4.49
CA VAL A 315 -5.51 9.94 3.23
C VAL A 315 -5.80 9.03 2.03
N TYR A 316 -5.20 7.85 1.99
CA TYR A 316 -5.44 6.87 0.95
C TYR A 316 -6.88 6.34 0.97
N ARG A 317 -7.44 5.97 2.13
CA ARG A 317 -8.86 5.58 2.23
C ARG A 317 -9.79 6.70 1.77
N GLN A 318 -9.56 7.93 2.21
CA GLN A 318 -10.32 9.10 1.73
C GLN A 318 -10.22 9.27 0.20
N ALA A 319 -9.00 9.28 -0.36
CA ALA A 319 -8.76 9.53 -1.77
C ALA A 319 -9.23 8.39 -2.69
N SER A 320 -9.18 7.13 -2.23
CA SER A 320 -9.60 5.94 -3.00
C SER A 320 -11.09 5.64 -2.91
N GLY A 321 -11.82 6.24 -1.96
CA GLY A 321 -13.19 5.81 -1.63
C GLY A 321 -13.22 4.51 -0.83
N GLY A 322 -12.23 4.30 0.05
CA GLY A 322 -12.27 3.24 1.06
C GLY A 322 -13.00 3.69 2.33
N ILE A 323 -13.32 2.72 3.20
CA ILE A 323 -13.90 2.98 4.52
C ILE A 323 -12.77 3.46 5.47
N TYR A 324 -13.05 4.46 6.30
CA TYR A 324 -12.11 5.00 7.30
C TYR A 324 -12.85 5.50 8.55
N PRO A 325 -12.17 5.72 9.69
CA PRO A 325 -12.82 6.20 10.91
C PRO A 325 -13.18 7.69 10.80
N GLU A 326 -14.37 8.06 11.23
CA GLU A 326 -14.77 9.45 11.48
C GLU A 326 -14.02 9.95 12.73
N ASP A 327 -13.55 11.20 12.71
CA ASP A 327 -12.72 11.82 13.77
C ASP A 327 -13.43 12.95 14.52
#